data_AF-A0A9N8MFB3-F1
#
_entry.id   AF-A0A9N8MFB3-F1
#
_cell.length_a   1.000
_cell.length_b   1.000
_cell.length_c   1.000
_cell.angle_alpha   90.00
_cell.angle_beta   90.00
_cell.angle_gamma   90.00
#
_symmetry.space_group_name_H-M   'P 1'
#
loop_
_entity.id
_entity.type
_entity.pdbx_description
1 polymer ?
#
loop_
_entity_poly.entity_id
_entity_poly.type
_entity_poly.pdbx_seq_one_letter_code
_entity_poly.pdbx_strand_id
1 'polypeptide(L)'
;MKFYFKWLLVLLPLFLLTSCFDILDKVNVKADGSGEYSLILNASKSKTRLASLSKMETINGKKVPKKPEIESKINEAARIFKSVPGISNVKTSIDFNNYILKLSCSFKKIENVNAGLEQLKSKNIVGKMIPTEIYDHNLNKKSFARNKINTFKSDYEKLSTADKEVFNNAKYTSVLQFENTVKSQSNNAYQLSPNKKAMKLEGNILDFILQKKQVQNTIIFQ
;
A
#
# COMPACT_ATOMS: atom_id res chain seq x y z
N MET A 1 4.39 -21.29 44.06
CA MET A 1 4.17 -20.04 43.28
C MET A 1 5.35 -19.59 42.40
N LYS A 2 6.61 -19.92 42.72
CA LYS A 2 7.80 -19.49 41.92
C LYS A 2 8.00 -20.23 40.58
N PHE A 3 7.47 -21.44 40.42
CA PHE A 3 7.61 -22.22 39.19
C PHE A 3 6.70 -21.74 38.05
N TYR A 4 5.45 -21.37 38.33
CA TYR A 4 4.51 -20.88 37.31
C TYR A 4 4.95 -19.54 36.69
N PHE A 5 5.63 -18.68 37.45
CA PHE A 5 6.16 -17.41 36.95
C PHE A 5 7.30 -17.60 35.93
N LYS A 6 8.13 -18.66 36.09
CA LYS A 6 9.17 -19.01 35.12
C LYS A 6 8.60 -19.50 33.79
N TRP A 7 7.51 -20.28 33.82
CA TRP A 7 6.85 -20.76 32.60
C TRP A 7 6.12 -19.64 31.84
N LEU A 8 5.52 -18.68 32.56
CA LEU A 8 4.92 -17.49 31.96
C LEU A 8 5.96 -16.64 31.19
N LEU A 9 7.19 -16.54 31.71
CA LEU A 9 8.28 -15.80 31.09
C LEU A 9 8.82 -16.48 29.80
N VAL A 10 8.72 -17.81 29.72
CA VAL A 10 9.13 -18.61 28.54
C VAL A 10 8.07 -18.58 27.43
N LEU A 11 6.78 -18.45 27.79
CA LEU A 11 5.67 -18.31 26.83
C LEU A 11 5.53 -16.90 26.25
N LEU A 12 5.99 -15.87 26.96
CA LEU A 12 5.94 -14.47 26.52
C LEU A 12 6.56 -14.20 25.12
N PRO A 13 7.74 -14.75 24.75
CA PRO A 13 8.31 -14.54 23.42
C PRO A 13 7.53 -15.22 22.27
N LEU A 14 6.69 -16.22 22.54
CA LEU A 14 5.86 -16.86 21.49
C LEU A 14 4.77 -15.91 20.95
N PHE A 15 4.36 -14.91 21.72
CA PHE A 15 3.38 -13.91 21.29
C PHE A 15 4.00 -12.76 20.46
N LEU A 16 5.34 -12.68 20.38
CA LEU A 16 6.04 -11.61 19.65
C LEU A 16 6.29 -11.93 18.17
N LEU A 17 5.93 -13.14 17.72
CA LEU A 17 6.19 -13.64 16.36
C LEU A 17 5.09 -13.28 15.34
N THR A 18 4.34 -12.19 15.55
CA THR A 18 3.30 -11.80 14.58
C THR A 18 3.94 -11.20 13.33
N SER A 19 3.92 -11.93 12.23
CA SER A 19 4.30 -11.39 10.92
C SER A 19 3.18 -10.50 10.39
N CYS A 20 3.55 -9.31 9.96
CA CYS A 20 2.66 -8.24 9.55
C CYS A 20 3.40 -7.28 8.60
N PHE A 21 2.66 -6.58 7.76
CA PHE A 21 3.18 -5.47 6.95
C PHE A 21 2.21 -4.29 7.01
N ASP A 22 2.74 -3.09 6.82
CA ASP A 22 1.94 -1.87 6.71
C ASP A 22 2.08 -1.32 5.27
N ILE A 23 0.96 -0.99 4.63
CA ILE A 23 0.91 -0.28 3.35
C ILE A 23 0.52 1.16 3.63
N LEU A 24 1.34 2.09 3.15
CA LEU A 24 1.08 3.52 3.20
C LEU A 24 1.08 4.09 1.79
N ASP A 25 -0.08 4.59 1.40
CA ASP A 25 -0.34 5.25 0.12
C ASP A 25 -0.61 6.74 0.38
N LYS A 26 0.15 7.60 -0.29
CA LYS A 26 0.06 9.06 -0.17
C LYS A 26 -0.10 9.71 -1.53
N VAL A 27 -1.07 10.60 -1.62
CA VAL A 27 -1.28 11.49 -2.77
C VAL A 27 -1.26 12.93 -2.27
N ASN A 28 -0.44 13.78 -2.89
CA ASN A 28 -0.49 15.23 -2.72
C ASN A 28 -0.86 15.87 -4.06
N VAL A 29 -1.94 16.65 -4.11
CA VAL A 29 -2.46 17.26 -5.34
C VAL A 29 -2.44 18.78 -5.21
N LYS A 30 -1.80 19.44 -6.16
CA LYS A 30 -1.76 20.90 -6.30
C LYS A 30 -3.03 21.44 -6.97
N ALA A 31 -3.21 22.75 -6.91
CA ALA A 31 -4.38 23.42 -7.49
C ALA A 31 -4.50 23.20 -9.01
N ASP A 32 -3.39 23.02 -9.72
CA ASP A 32 -3.34 22.76 -11.16
C ASP A 32 -3.57 21.27 -11.53
N GLY A 33 -3.75 20.40 -10.53
CA GLY A 33 -3.96 18.96 -10.71
C GLY A 33 -2.69 18.12 -10.82
N SER A 34 -1.51 18.75 -10.83
CA SER A 34 -0.22 18.06 -10.69
C SER A 34 0.04 17.68 -9.24
N GLY A 35 1.07 16.88 -8.98
CA GLY A 35 1.31 16.45 -7.60
C GLY A 35 2.37 15.37 -7.43
N GLU A 36 2.31 14.73 -6.27
CA GLU A 36 3.22 13.66 -5.86
C GLU A 36 2.45 12.44 -5.35
N TYR A 37 2.91 11.27 -5.78
CA TYR A 37 2.43 9.97 -5.34
C TYR A 37 3.54 9.23 -4.60
N SER A 38 3.23 8.56 -3.50
CA SER A 38 4.15 7.69 -2.79
C SER A 38 3.46 6.45 -2.26
N LEU A 39 4.03 5.29 -2.55
CA LEU A 39 3.66 3.99 -2.00
C LEU A 39 4.81 3.45 -1.15
N ILE A 40 4.50 3.05 0.08
CA ILE A 40 5.45 2.45 1.01
C ILE A 40 4.90 1.11 1.48
N LEU A 41 5.70 0.06 1.35
CA LEU A 41 5.48 -1.23 1.99
C LEU A 41 6.49 -1.36 3.13
N ASN A 42 6.01 -1.37 4.37
CA ASN A 42 6.81 -1.51 5.56
C ASN A 42 6.57 -2.88 6.19
N ALA A 43 7.52 -3.80 6.05
CA ALA A 43 7.47 -5.13 6.63
C ALA A 43 8.45 -5.30 7.81
N SER A 44 8.86 -4.19 8.45
CA SER A 44 9.85 -4.21 9.55
C SER A 44 9.43 -5.07 10.73
N LYS A 45 8.12 -5.13 11.03
CA LYS A 45 7.54 -6.04 12.05
C LYS A 45 7.76 -7.53 11.73
N SER A 46 8.00 -7.87 10.46
CA SER A 46 8.26 -9.23 9.99
C SER A 46 9.75 -9.54 9.79
N LYS A 47 10.66 -8.66 10.23
CA LYS A 47 12.11 -8.75 9.95
C LYS A 47 12.69 -10.13 10.26
N THR A 48 12.44 -10.70 11.44
CA THR A 48 12.97 -12.01 11.82
C THR A 48 12.43 -13.12 10.92
N ARG A 49 11.12 -13.12 10.63
CA ARG A 49 10.50 -14.12 9.75
C ARG A 49 11.07 -14.01 8.33
N LEU A 50 11.14 -12.80 7.78
CA LEU A 50 11.66 -12.56 6.42
C LEU A 50 13.14 -12.90 6.29
N ALA A 51 13.95 -12.65 7.34
CA ALA A 51 15.35 -13.05 7.38
C ALA A 51 15.49 -14.58 7.31
N SER A 52 14.70 -15.32 8.10
CA SER A 52 14.68 -16.78 8.05
C SER A 52 14.22 -17.31 6.69
N LEU A 53 13.14 -16.75 6.13
CA LEU A 53 12.64 -17.14 4.81
C LEU A 53 13.67 -16.87 3.71
N SER A 54 14.38 -15.75 3.75
CA SER A 54 15.37 -15.39 2.71
C SER A 54 16.52 -16.39 2.57
N LYS A 55 16.80 -17.16 3.63
CA LYS A 55 17.80 -18.23 3.66
C LYS A 55 17.30 -19.53 3.04
N MET A 56 15.99 -19.70 2.92
CA MET A 56 15.38 -20.87 2.29
C MET A 56 15.47 -20.77 0.77
N GLU A 57 15.44 -21.91 0.10
CA GLU A 57 15.32 -21.99 -1.36
C GLU A 57 13.86 -21.89 -1.80
N THR A 58 12.97 -22.62 -1.12
CA THR A 58 11.54 -22.68 -1.43
C THR A 58 10.67 -22.58 -0.18
N ILE A 59 9.47 -22.03 -0.34
CA ILE A 59 8.38 -22.07 0.63
C ILE A 59 7.09 -22.44 -0.09
N ASN A 60 6.36 -23.45 0.40
CA ASN A 60 5.12 -23.96 -0.21
C ASN A 60 5.27 -24.25 -1.72
N GLY A 61 6.39 -24.86 -2.12
CA GLY A 61 6.69 -25.19 -3.53
C GLY A 61 7.06 -23.99 -4.41
N LYS A 62 7.18 -22.77 -3.85
CA LYS A 62 7.57 -21.56 -4.58
C LYS A 62 8.98 -21.13 -4.20
N LYS A 63 9.80 -20.75 -5.18
CA LYS A 63 11.14 -20.21 -4.95
C LYS A 63 11.06 -18.92 -4.13
N VAL A 64 11.90 -18.81 -3.10
CA VAL A 64 12.05 -17.58 -2.34
C VAL A 64 12.89 -16.59 -3.16
N PRO A 65 12.39 -15.39 -3.46
CA PRO A 65 13.11 -14.44 -4.28
C PRO A 65 14.37 -13.93 -3.56
N LYS A 66 15.47 -13.80 -4.30
CA LYS A 66 16.73 -13.26 -3.78
C LYS A 66 16.76 -11.74 -3.88
N LYS A 67 17.60 -11.08 -3.05
CA LYS A 67 17.70 -9.60 -3.03
C LYS A 67 17.90 -8.98 -4.43
N PRO A 68 18.79 -9.50 -5.30
CA PRO A 68 18.96 -8.95 -6.65
C PRO A 68 17.71 -9.10 -7.53
N GLU A 69 16.93 -10.17 -7.35
CA GLU A 69 15.67 -10.38 -8.08
C GLU A 69 14.62 -9.35 -7.65
N ILE A 70 14.54 -9.05 -6.35
CA ILE A 70 13.66 -8.01 -5.79
C ILE A 70 14.08 -6.62 -6.30
N GLU A 71 15.38 -6.29 -6.23
CA GLU A 71 15.93 -5.04 -6.75
C GLU A 71 15.64 -4.87 -8.24
N SER A 72 15.85 -5.91 -9.03
CA SER A 72 15.56 -5.91 -10.47
C SER A 72 14.10 -5.59 -10.76
N LYS A 73 13.16 -6.22 -10.05
CA LYS A 73 11.71 -5.95 -10.20
C LYS A 73 11.32 -4.53 -9.82
N ILE A 74 11.92 -3.97 -8.78
CA ILE A 74 11.65 -2.59 -8.35
C ILE A 74 12.24 -1.58 -9.33
N ASN A 75 13.45 -1.84 -9.84
CA ASN A 75 14.07 -1.02 -10.86
C ASN A 75 13.31 -1.07 -12.19
N GLU A 76 12.76 -2.22 -12.54
CA GLU A 76 11.87 -2.38 -13.69
C GLU A 76 10.57 -1.59 -13.51
N ALA A 77 9.94 -1.67 -12.33
CA ALA A 77 8.77 -0.86 -12.02
C ALA A 77 9.05 0.64 -12.12
N ALA A 78 10.21 1.09 -11.62
CA ALA A 78 10.65 2.47 -11.74
C ALA A 78 10.86 2.89 -13.20
N ARG A 79 11.49 2.04 -14.03
CA ARG A 79 11.67 2.29 -15.47
C ARG A 79 10.32 2.44 -16.19
N ILE A 80 9.35 1.58 -15.87
CA ILE A 80 8.01 1.66 -16.44
C ILE A 80 7.34 2.98 -16.05
N PHE A 81 7.34 3.34 -14.77
CA PHE A 81 6.78 4.63 -14.33
C PHE A 81 7.46 5.83 -15.02
N LYS A 82 8.79 5.80 -15.21
CA LYS A 82 9.51 6.87 -15.93
C LYS A 82 9.09 6.99 -17.40
N SER A 83 8.62 5.91 -18.01
CA SER A 83 8.19 5.91 -19.41
C SER A 83 6.77 6.46 -19.61
N VAL A 84 5.99 6.65 -18.55
CA VAL A 84 4.62 7.17 -18.63
C VAL A 84 4.66 8.69 -18.87
N PRO A 85 4.06 9.20 -19.96
CA PRO A 85 3.95 10.63 -20.17
C PRO A 85 3.26 11.33 -19.00
N GLY A 86 3.88 12.40 -18.49
CA GLY A 86 3.37 13.14 -17.33
C GLY A 86 3.85 12.64 -15.97
N ILE A 87 4.52 11.49 -15.90
CA ILE A 87 5.28 11.06 -14.71
C ILE A 87 6.71 11.59 -14.78
N SER A 88 7.23 12.05 -13.63
CA SER A 88 8.62 12.49 -13.47
C SER A 88 9.11 12.20 -12.05
N ASN A 89 10.39 12.49 -11.77
CA ASN A 89 10.98 12.35 -10.43
C ASN A 89 10.74 10.98 -9.76
N VAL A 90 10.75 9.90 -10.55
CA VAL A 90 10.54 8.55 -10.03
C VAL A 90 11.73 8.15 -9.15
N LYS A 91 11.45 7.87 -7.89
CA LYS A 91 12.43 7.45 -6.88
C LYS A 91 11.98 6.13 -6.27
N THR A 92 12.95 5.24 -6.07
CA THR A 92 12.77 3.99 -5.33
C THR A 92 13.78 3.93 -4.19
N SER A 93 13.39 3.27 -3.10
CA SER A 93 14.34 2.92 -2.04
C SER A 93 13.99 1.55 -1.48
N ILE A 94 15.04 0.77 -1.17
CA ILE A 94 14.93 -0.57 -0.61
C ILE A 94 15.84 -0.62 0.60
N ASP A 95 15.26 -0.86 1.76
CA ASP A 95 15.99 -1.16 2.99
C ASP A 95 15.78 -2.64 3.31
N PHE A 96 16.75 -3.49 2.95
CA PHE A 96 16.70 -4.92 3.28
C PHE A 96 16.96 -5.22 4.76
N ASN A 97 17.48 -4.27 5.53
CA ASN A 97 17.70 -4.46 6.96
C ASN A 97 16.39 -4.27 7.72
N ASN A 98 15.54 -3.35 7.28
CA ASN A 98 14.24 -3.08 7.88
C ASN A 98 13.06 -3.56 7.03
N TYR A 99 13.32 -4.17 5.87
CA TYR A 99 12.30 -4.62 4.91
C TYR A 99 11.28 -3.53 4.56
N ILE A 100 11.80 -2.35 4.22
CA ILE A 100 10.98 -1.18 3.82
C ILE A 100 11.24 -0.90 2.34
N LEU A 101 10.18 -0.92 1.54
CA LEU A 101 10.19 -0.58 0.12
C LEU A 101 9.41 0.70 -0.09
N LYS A 102 9.94 1.62 -0.90
CA LYS A 102 9.23 2.84 -1.29
C LYS A 102 9.36 3.06 -2.79
N LEU A 103 8.26 3.48 -3.40
CA LEU A 103 8.19 4.04 -4.74
C LEU A 103 7.50 5.40 -4.63
N SER A 104 8.07 6.44 -5.24
CA SER A 104 7.42 7.74 -5.34
C SER A 104 7.67 8.38 -6.69
N CYS A 105 6.75 9.23 -7.14
CA CYS A 105 6.89 9.98 -8.38
C CYS A 105 6.12 11.30 -8.31
N SER A 106 6.48 12.25 -9.17
CA SER A 106 5.66 13.42 -9.48
C SER A 106 4.79 13.11 -10.69
N PHE A 107 3.57 13.65 -10.73
CA PHE A 107 2.63 13.50 -11.84
C PHE A 107 2.11 14.86 -12.32
N LYS A 108 1.73 14.96 -13.59
CA LYS A 108 1.02 16.13 -14.14
C LYS A 108 -0.49 16.07 -13.92
N LYS A 109 -1.04 14.86 -13.95
CA LYS A 109 -2.42 14.52 -13.59
C LYS A 109 -2.42 13.19 -12.85
N ILE A 110 -3.32 13.00 -11.88
CA ILE A 110 -3.30 11.79 -11.05
C ILE A 110 -3.51 10.51 -11.86
N GLU A 111 -4.24 10.59 -12.97
CA GLU A 111 -4.48 9.49 -13.92
C GLU A 111 -3.17 9.00 -14.58
N ASN A 112 -2.10 9.79 -14.56
CA ASN A 112 -0.77 9.30 -14.97
C ASN A 112 -0.30 8.14 -14.07
N VAL A 113 -0.70 8.13 -12.78
CA VAL A 113 -0.42 7.00 -11.88
C VAL A 113 -1.23 5.77 -12.29
N ASN A 114 -2.51 5.93 -12.65
CA ASN A 114 -3.33 4.82 -13.16
C ASN A 114 -2.68 4.19 -14.40
N ALA A 115 -2.25 5.02 -15.36
CA ALA A 115 -1.55 4.56 -16.56
C ALA A 115 -0.25 3.80 -16.24
N GLY A 116 0.50 4.24 -15.22
CA GLY A 116 1.68 3.52 -14.73
C GLY A 116 1.33 2.15 -14.15
N LEU A 117 0.28 2.06 -13.34
CA LEU A 117 -0.20 0.80 -12.77
C LEU A 117 -0.68 -0.16 -13.87
N GLU A 118 -1.35 0.35 -14.90
CA GLU A 118 -1.78 -0.44 -16.06
C GLU A 118 -0.60 -1.00 -16.86
N GLN A 119 0.46 -0.19 -17.06
CA GLN A 119 1.68 -0.69 -17.69
C GLN A 119 2.40 -1.74 -16.83
N LEU A 120 2.43 -1.59 -15.50
CA LEU A 120 2.98 -2.62 -14.62
C LEU A 120 2.20 -3.93 -14.72
N LYS A 121 0.86 -3.85 -14.77
CA LYS A 121 -0.02 -5.02 -14.88
C LYS A 121 0.17 -5.72 -16.23
N SER A 122 0.10 -4.99 -17.34
CA SER A 122 0.23 -5.55 -18.69
C SER A 122 1.60 -6.21 -18.94
N LYS A 123 2.67 -5.71 -18.31
CA LYS A 123 4.01 -6.31 -18.36
C LYS A 123 4.25 -7.41 -17.31
N ASN A 124 3.21 -7.82 -16.57
CA ASN A 124 3.28 -8.84 -15.51
C ASN A 124 4.32 -8.52 -14.41
N ILE A 125 4.55 -7.23 -14.14
CA ILE A 125 5.42 -6.80 -13.03
C ILE A 125 4.68 -6.88 -11.71
N VAL A 126 3.38 -6.58 -11.75
CA VAL A 126 2.47 -6.72 -10.61
C VAL A 126 1.38 -7.76 -10.91
N GLY A 127 0.74 -8.26 -9.85
CA GLY A 127 -0.32 -9.25 -9.97
C GLY A 127 -1.55 -8.72 -10.71
N LYS A 128 -2.26 -9.62 -11.40
CA LYS A 128 -3.48 -9.30 -12.17
C LYS A 128 -4.60 -8.65 -11.35
N MET A 129 -4.58 -8.85 -10.04
CA MET A 129 -5.58 -8.30 -9.11
C MET A 129 -5.33 -6.84 -8.71
N ILE A 130 -4.14 -6.28 -8.98
CA ILE A 130 -3.85 -4.89 -8.62
C ILE A 130 -4.80 -3.96 -9.38
N PRO A 131 -5.60 -3.10 -8.72
CA PRO A 131 -6.45 -2.15 -9.40
C PRO A 131 -5.60 -1.10 -10.11
N THR A 132 -6.02 -0.69 -11.30
CA THR A 132 -5.26 0.26 -12.14
C THR A 132 -5.99 1.60 -12.27
N GLU A 133 -7.32 1.59 -12.30
CA GLU A 133 -8.16 2.80 -12.27
C GLU A 133 -8.50 3.26 -10.85
N ILE A 134 -7.50 3.76 -10.12
CA ILE A 134 -7.63 4.07 -8.68
C ILE A 134 -8.15 5.50 -8.45
N TYR A 135 -7.81 6.45 -9.33
CA TYR A 135 -8.12 7.87 -9.12
C TYR A 135 -8.69 8.53 -10.36
N ASP A 136 -9.55 9.53 -10.14
CA ASP A 136 -10.00 10.48 -11.16
C ASP A 136 -9.91 11.90 -10.60
N HIS A 137 -9.56 12.88 -11.42
CA HIS A 137 -9.54 14.29 -11.05
C HIS A 137 -10.12 15.16 -12.16
N ASN A 138 -11.14 15.95 -11.81
CA ASN A 138 -11.78 16.89 -12.71
C ASN A 138 -11.65 18.32 -12.18
N LEU A 139 -10.76 19.10 -12.81
CA LEU A 139 -10.50 20.48 -12.43
C LEU A 139 -11.74 21.39 -12.63
N ASN A 140 -12.48 21.19 -13.73
CA ASN A 140 -13.66 22.01 -14.05
C ASN A 140 -14.79 21.78 -13.04
N LYS A 141 -15.00 20.52 -12.62
CA LYS A 141 -15.98 20.14 -11.60
C LYS A 141 -15.45 20.31 -10.17
N LYS A 142 -14.19 20.75 -10.01
CA LYS A 142 -13.49 20.86 -8.73
C LYS A 142 -13.62 19.57 -7.90
N SER A 143 -13.42 18.41 -8.51
CA SER A 143 -13.68 17.12 -7.88
C SER A 143 -12.54 16.14 -8.04
N PHE A 144 -12.13 15.50 -6.95
CA PHE A 144 -11.20 14.37 -6.94
C PHE A 144 -11.93 13.11 -6.47
N ALA A 145 -11.70 11.99 -7.11
CA ALA A 145 -12.24 10.70 -6.71
C ALA A 145 -11.11 9.70 -6.45
N ARG A 146 -11.28 8.97 -5.36
CA ARG A 146 -10.66 7.65 -5.19
C ARG A 146 -11.74 6.62 -5.51
N ASN A 147 -11.50 5.82 -6.53
CA ASN A 147 -12.48 4.92 -7.09
C ASN A 147 -12.73 3.70 -6.20
N LYS A 148 -13.89 3.09 -6.41
CA LYS A 148 -14.21 1.80 -5.83
C LYS A 148 -13.29 0.75 -6.46
N ILE A 149 -12.69 -0.08 -5.62
CA ILE A 149 -11.89 -1.21 -6.05
C ILE A 149 -12.64 -2.51 -5.77
N ASN A 150 -12.34 -3.54 -6.56
CA ASN A 150 -12.91 -4.87 -6.35
C ASN A 150 -12.51 -5.46 -5.00
N THR A 151 -13.31 -6.39 -4.52
CA THR A 151 -13.00 -7.17 -3.32
C THR A 151 -11.87 -8.17 -3.58
N PHE A 152 -11.07 -8.43 -2.54
CA PHE A 152 -10.05 -9.49 -2.54
C PHE A 152 -10.46 -10.68 -1.67
N LYS A 153 -11.72 -10.71 -1.20
CA LYS A 153 -12.23 -11.73 -0.28
C LYS A 153 -12.02 -13.15 -0.80
N SER A 154 -12.38 -13.41 -2.06
CA SER A 154 -12.30 -14.77 -2.63
C SER A 154 -10.85 -15.28 -2.71
N ASP A 155 -9.90 -14.38 -2.96
CA ASP A 155 -8.48 -14.72 -3.07
C ASP A 155 -7.87 -14.89 -1.69
N TYR A 156 -8.27 -14.06 -0.73
CA TYR A 156 -7.93 -14.24 0.68
C TYR A 156 -8.44 -15.58 1.22
N GLU A 157 -9.67 -15.98 0.89
CA GLU A 157 -10.25 -17.24 1.36
C GLU A 157 -9.51 -18.48 0.86
N LYS A 158 -8.92 -18.42 -0.34
CA LYS A 158 -8.10 -19.49 -0.94
C LYS A 158 -6.71 -19.63 -0.31
N LEU A 159 -6.26 -18.66 0.50
CA LEU A 159 -4.96 -18.74 1.16
C LEU A 159 -4.93 -19.83 2.23
N SER A 160 -3.75 -20.43 2.40
CA SER A 160 -3.47 -21.30 3.54
C SER A 160 -3.59 -20.54 4.86
N THR A 161 -3.82 -21.24 5.97
CA THR A 161 -3.88 -20.62 7.31
C THR A 161 -2.62 -19.81 7.61
N ALA A 162 -1.44 -20.35 7.29
CA ALA A 162 -0.15 -19.70 7.51
C ALA A 162 0.05 -18.42 6.66
N ASP A 163 -0.56 -18.35 5.47
CA ASP A 163 -0.52 -17.16 4.62
C ASP A 163 -1.55 -16.11 5.08
N LYS A 164 -2.71 -16.54 5.59
CA LYS A 164 -3.73 -15.64 6.19
C LYS A 164 -3.19 -14.90 7.41
N GLU A 165 -2.37 -15.57 8.23
CA GLU A 165 -1.77 -14.98 9.42
C GLU A 165 -0.94 -13.71 9.15
N VAL A 166 -0.37 -13.58 7.94
CA VAL A 166 0.40 -12.38 7.53
C VAL A 166 -0.46 -11.11 7.57
N PHE A 167 -1.79 -11.25 7.42
CA PHE A 167 -2.73 -10.14 7.37
C PHE A 167 -3.30 -9.74 8.73
N ASN A 168 -3.19 -10.59 9.77
CA ASN A 168 -3.89 -10.42 11.04
C ASN A 168 -3.66 -9.06 11.69
N ASN A 169 -2.42 -8.56 11.63
CA ASN A 169 -2.05 -7.26 12.21
C ASN A 169 -1.71 -6.20 11.16
N ALA A 170 -1.80 -6.55 9.88
CA ALA A 170 -1.40 -5.69 8.78
C ALA A 170 -2.31 -4.47 8.67
N LYS A 171 -1.71 -3.30 8.43
CA LYS A 171 -2.44 -2.04 8.33
C LYS A 171 -2.37 -1.47 6.93
N TYR A 172 -3.46 -0.84 6.53
CA TYR A 172 -3.50 0.02 5.36
C TYR A 172 -3.74 1.46 5.82
N THR A 173 -3.01 2.40 5.22
CA THR A 173 -3.18 3.84 5.45
C THR A 173 -3.16 4.58 4.12
N SER A 174 -4.23 5.32 3.84
CA SER A 174 -4.33 6.26 2.73
C SER A 174 -4.28 7.68 3.28
N VAL A 175 -3.39 8.50 2.74
CA VAL A 175 -3.34 9.94 3.01
C VAL A 175 -3.55 10.69 1.71
N LEU A 176 -4.57 11.53 1.65
CA LEU A 176 -4.81 12.43 0.53
C LEU A 176 -4.61 13.86 1.03
N GLN A 177 -3.74 14.61 0.37
CA GLN A 177 -3.44 16.00 0.67
C GLN A 177 -3.71 16.85 -0.57
N PHE A 178 -4.26 18.04 -0.34
CA PHE A 178 -4.73 18.92 -1.39
C PHE A 178 -4.30 20.35 -1.09
N GLU A 179 -3.91 21.09 -2.12
CA GLU A 179 -3.70 22.54 -2.01
C GLU A 179 -5.03 23.28 -1.86
N ASN A 180 -6.06 22.82 -2.59
CA ASN A 180 -7.43 23.30 -2.50
C ASN A 180 -8.11 22.79 -1.23
N THR A 181 -8.96 23.63 -0.64
CA THR A 181 -9.75 23.29 0.55
C THR A 181 -10.89 22.34 0.18
N VAL A 182 -11.07 21.27 0.96
CA VAL A 182 -12.18 20.33 0.83
C VAL A 182 -13.48 20.96 1.31
N LYS A 183 -14.49 20.99 0.44
CA LYS A 183 -15.86 21.40 0.74
C LYS A 183 -16.67 20.24 1.30
N SER A 184 -16.61 19.08 0.65
CA SER A 184 -17.31 17.87 1.08
C SER A 184 -16.59 16.59 0.64
N GLN A 185 -16.94 15.48 1.29
CA GLN A 185 -16.47 14.14 0.96
C GLN A 185 -17.65 13.16 1.01
N SER A 186 -17.64 12.12 0.18
CA SER A 186 -18.69 11.08 0.19
C SER A 186 -18.46 10.00 1.23
N ASN A 187 -17.22 9.82 1.70
CA ASN A 187 -16.86 8.77 2.65
C ASN A 187 -16.37 9.35 3.98
N ASN A 188 -17.24 9.27 4.99
CA ASN A 188 -16.98 9.79 6.33
C ASN A 188 -15.99 8.96 7.16
N ALA A 189 -15.54 7.79 6.67
CA ALA A 189 -14.45 7.05 7.31
C ALA A 189 -13.09 7.75 7.13
N TYR A 190 -12.96 8.66 6.16
CA TYR A 190 -11.80 9.54 6.06
C TYR A 190 -11.88 10.62 7.13
N GLN A 191 -10.85 10.69 7.97
CA GLN A 191 -10.67 11.75 8.94
C GLN A 191 -10.10 12.98 8.22
N LEU A 192 -10.89 14.06 8.15
CA LEU A 192 -10.49 15.34 7.55
C LEU A 192 -9.71 16.17 8.56
N SER A 193 -8.61 16.79 8.13
CA SER A 193 -7.80 17.69 8.96
C SER A 193 -8.54 18.99 9.29
N PRO A 194 -8.20 19.69 10.40
CA PRO A 194 -8.85 20.95 10.76
C PRO A 194 -8.77 22.04 9.68
N ASN A 195 -7.66 22.11 8.94
CA ASN A 195 -7.49 23.04 7.82
C ASN A 195 -8.17 22.59 6.52
N LYS A 196 -8.85 21.44 6.52
CA LYS A 196 -9.57 20.84 5.38
C LYS A 196 -8.71 20.63 4.13
N LYS A 197 -7.39 20.46 4.29
CA LYS A 197 -6.43 20.23 3.20
C LYS A 197 -5.80 18.85 3.20
N ALA A 198 -6.11 18.01 4.18
CA ALA A 198 -5.63 16.64 4.23
C ALA A 198 -6.71 15.72 4.80
N MET A 199 -6.74 14.47 4.34
CA MET A 199 -7.60 13.44 4.92
C MET A 199 -6.88 12.11 5.00
N LYS A 200 -7.19 11.35 6.05
CA LYS A 200 -6.58 10.05 6.35
C LYS A 200 -7.64 8.98 6.50
N LEU A 201 -7.46 7.85 5.82
CA LEU A 201 -8.19 6.62 6.08
C LEU A 201 -7.20 5.55 6.52
N GLU A 202 -7.49 4.89 7.64
CA GLU A 202 -6.65 3.80 8.15
C GLU A 202 -7.48 2.67 8.75
N GLY A 203 -6.88 1.48 8.80
CA GLY A 203 -7.52 0.31 9.40
C GLY A 203 -6.68 -0.95 9.24
N ASN A 204 -7.18 -2.03 9.83
CA ASN A 204 -6.65 -3.36 9.54
C ASN A 204 -6.88 -3.66 8.06
N ILE A 205 -5.90 -4.22 7.37
CA ILE A 205 -6.00 -4.51 5.94
C ILE A 205 -7.13 -5.50 5.62
N LEU A 206 -7.46 -6.39 6.57
CA LEU A 206 -8.58 -7.32 6.45
C LEU A 206 -9.92 -6.59 6.34
N ASP A 207 -10.07 -5.42 6.96
CA ASP A 207 -11.30 -4.64 6.82
C ASP A 207 -11.50 -4.20 5.36
N PHE A 208 -10.42 -3.92 4.63
CA PHE A 208 -10.47 -3.53 3.23
C PHE A 208 -10.63 -4.74 2.30
N ILE A 209 -9.89 -5.82 2.56
CA ILE A 209 -9.98 -7.09 1.82
C ILE A 209 -11.40 -7.65 1.87
N LEU A 210 -12.01 -7.64 3.06
CA LEU A 210 -13.36 -8.13 3.31
C LEU A 210 -14.45 -7.07 3.09
N GLN A 211 -14.09 -5.88 2.59
CA GLN A 211 -15.01 -4.77 2.29
C GLN A 211 -15.84 -4.25 3.48
N LYS A 212 -15.38 -4.47 4.72
CA LYS A 212 -15.91 -3.82 5.93
C LYS A 212 -15.58 -2.32 5.95
N LYS A 213 -14.45 -1.95 5.35
CA LYS A 213 -14.06 -0.57 5.05
C LYS A 213 -13.78 -0.43 3.56
N GLN A 214 -14.15 0.72 3.00
CA GLN A 214 -13.94 1.01 1.58
C GLN A 214 -13.08 2.26 1.41
N VAL A 215 -12.19 2.21 0.41
CA VAL A 215 -11.32 3.35 0.07
C VAL A 215 -12.03 4.39 -0.81
N GLN A 216 -13.16 4.03 -1.41
CA GLN A 216 -13.92 4.88 -2.31
C GLN A 216 -14.24 6.21 -1.64
N ASN A 217 -13.96 7.33 -2.30
CA ASN A 217 -14.30 8.65 -1.81
C ASN A 217 -14.40 9.63 -2.97
N THR A 218 -15.47 10.40 -3.03
CA THR A 218 -15.61 11.55 -3.92
C THR A 218 -15.46 12.81 -3.10
N ILE A 219 -14.53 13.66 -3.49
CA ILE A 219 -14.12 14.87 -2.79
C ILE A 219 -14.45 16.06 -3.68
N ILE A 220 -15.15 17.04 -3.12
CA ILE A 220 -15.47 18.30 -3.80
C ILE A 220 -14.68 19.42 -3.14
N PHE A 221 -14.02 20.24 -3.94
CA PHE A 221 -13.25 21.40 -3.47
C PHE A 221 -14.09 22.69 -3.49
N GLN A 222 -13.61 23.72 -2.78
CA GLN A 222 -14.20 25.07 -2.79
C GLN A 222 -14.03 25.78 -4.13
#